data_AF-A0A380MZL7-F1
#
_entry.id   AF-A0A380MZL7-F1
#
_cell.length_a   1.000
_cell.length_b   1.000
_cell.length_c   1.000
_cell.angle_alpha   90.00
_cell.angle_beta   90.00
_cell.angle_gamma   90.00
#
_symmetry.space_group_name_H-M   'P 1'
#
loop_
_entity.id
_entity.type
_entity.pdbx_description
1 polymer ?
#
loop_
_entity_poly.entity_id
_entity_poly.type
_entity_poly.pdbx_seq_one_letter_code
_entity_poly.pdbx_strand_id
1 'polypeptide(L)'
;MMKKLSFLSLALFAGAAMTHENKNTLGDCVIQEVLPGKQMTAAFFTLHHNGHTQKIVGAEIPDVTDHVELHTMKMQDNVMKMEKIDDYTVENGETKFAKGGNHLMLMGVTNSPEVGSKHTITLTFDDGSKAQCEAQVKSVDEILKTAEENTISDSNTQ
;
A
#
# COMPACT_ATOMS: atom_id res chain seq x y z
N MET A 1 -50.70 33.32 44.30
CA MET A 1 -49.66 33.43 43.26
C MET A 1 -49.18 32.03 42.90
N MET A 2 -49.47 31.58 41.68
CA MET A 2 -49.12 30.26 41.15
C MET A 2 -47.65 30.23 40.74
N LYS A 3 -46.90 29.19 41.12
CA LYS A 3 -45.62 28.85 40.47
C LYS A 3 -45.72 27.44 39.90
N LYS A 4 -45.79 27.40 38.57
CA LYS A 4 -45.83 26.20 37.72
C LYS A 4 -44.51 25.43 37.88
N LEU A 5 -44.57 24.15 38.23
CA LEU A 5 -43.46 23.22 38.05
C LEU A 5 -43.60 22.58 36.67
N SER A 6 -42.63 22.81 35.79
CA SER A 6 -42.51 22.13 34.50
C SER A 6 -41.16 21.43 34.41
N PHE A 7 -41.24 20.21 33.90
CA PHE A 7 -40.22 19.18 33.78
C PHE A 7 -39.01 19.57 32.92
N LEU A 8 -37.83 18.98 33.20
CA LEU A 8 -36.79 18.82 32.20
C LEU A 8 -36.17 17.42 32.32
N SER A 9 -36.63 16.51 31.46
CA SER A 9 -36.06 15.17 31.29
C SER A 9 -34.82 15.28 30.41
N LEU A 10 -33.67 14.86 30.93
CA LEU A 10 -32.39 14.86 30.22
C LEU A 10 -32.23 13.52 29.50
N ALA A 11 -32.50 13.50 28.19
CA ALA A 11 -32.24 12.34 27.34
C ALA A 11 -30.73 12.21 27.10
N LEU A 12 -30.10 11.18 27.68
CA LEU A 12 -28.75 10.77 27.33
C LEU A 12 -28.77 10.12 25.94
N PHE A 13 -28.27 10.84 24.93
CA PHE A 13 -27.99 10.26 23.62
C PHE A 13 -26.66 9.50 23.71
N ALA A 14 -26.73 8.17 23.79
CA ALA A 14 -25.57 7.31 23.64
C ALA A 14 -25.16 7.30 22.16
N GLY A 15 -24.15 8.08 21.80
CA GLY A 15 -23.54 8.02 20.47
C GLY A 15 -22.84 6.67 20.30
N ALA A 16 -23.34 5.82 19.40
CA ALA A 16 -22.61 4.65 18.95
C ALA A 16 -21.38 5.14 18.18
N ALA A 17 -20.18 4.89 18.72
CA ALA A 17 -18.95 5.04 17.99
C ALA A 17 -18.97 4.03 16.84
N MET A 18 -19.10 4.52 15.61
CA MET A 18 -18.93 3.69 14.42
C MET A 18 -17.46 3.27 14.36
N THR A 19 -17.18 2.03 14.72
CA THR A 19 -15.85 1.44 14.49
C THR A 19 -15.70 1.28 12.98
N HIS A 20 -14.85 2.09 12.36
CA HIS A 20 -14.40 1.84 11.00
C HIS A 20 -13.60 0.52 11.02
N GLU A 21 -14.21 -0.56 10.54
CA GLU A 21 -13.48 -1.79 10.24
C GLU A 21 -12.46 -1.45 9.15
N ASN A 22 -11.18 -1.59 9.45
CA ASN A 22 -10.11 -1.33 8.49
C ASN A 22 -10.05 -2.52 7.54
N LYS A 23 -10.77 -2.40 6.41
CA LYS A 23 -10.91 -3.46 5.40
C LYS A 23 -9.60 -3.75 4.65
N ASN A 24 -8.61 -2.87 4.76
CA ASN A 24 -7.34 -2.93 4.05
C ASN A 24 -6.19 -2.97 5.06
N THR A 25 -5.39 -4.03 5.01
CA THR A 25 -4.16 -4.12 5.79
C THR A 25 -2.97 -4.40 4.87
N LEU A 26 -1.83 -3.80 5.18
CA LEU A 26 -0.60 -3.95 4.41
C LEU A 26 0.42 -4.75 5.23
N GLY A 27 1.02 -5.75 4.60
CA GLY A 27 2.08 -6.60 5.13
C GLY A 27 3.29 -6.63 4.20
N ASP A 28 4.40 -7.20 4.69
CA ASP A 28 5.63 -7.43 3.91
C ASP A 28 6.17 -6.21 3.16
N CYS A 29 5.94 -5.02 3.71
CA CYS A 29 6.29 -3.78 3.05
C CYS A 29 7.79 -3.57 3.02
N VAL A 30 8.33 -3.33 1.83
CA VAL A 30 9.75 -3.13 1.60
C VAL A 30 9.99 -2.10 0.50
N ILE A 31 11.10 -1.39 0.60
CA ILE A 31 11.62 -0.51 -0.45
C ILE A 31 12.92 -1.14 -0.95
N GLN A 32 13.11 -1.23 -2.26
CA GLN A 32 14.40 -1.66 -2.81
C GLN A 32 15.41 -0.50 -2.71
N GLU A 33 16.67 -0.81 -2.43
CA GLU A 33 17.74 0.19 -2.49
C GLU A 33 17.79 0.90 -3.85
N VAL A 34 18.20 2.17 -3.84
CA VAL A 34 18.43 2.93 -5.07
C VAL A 34 19.75 2.47 -5.69
N LEU A 35 19.69 1.97 -6.92
CA LEU A 35 20.88 1.51 -7.63
C LEU A 35 21.86 2.67 -7.91
N PRO A 36 23.18 2.40 -7.95
CA PRO A 36 24.18 3.41 -8.26
C PRO A 36 23.87 4.19 -9.56
N GLY A 37 23.89 5.52 -9.47
CA GLY A 37 23.61 6.42 -10.59
C GLY A 37 22.15 6.50 -11.02
N LYS A 38 21.22 5.96 -10.23
CA LYS A 38 19.77 6.09 -10.44
C LYS A 38 19.17 7.08 -9.43
N GLN A 39 18.02 7.63 -9.81
CA GLN A 39 17.18 8.49 -8.95
C GLN A 39 15.76 7.91 -8.86
N MET A 40 15.67 6.58 -8.94
CA MET A 40 14.41 5.87 -8.98
C MET A 40 14.59 4.48 -8.37
N THR A 41 13.56 3.99 -7.69
CA THR A 41 13.52 2.65 -7.11
C THR A 41 12.07 2.14 -7.03
N ALA A 42 11.86 0.94 -6.52
CA ALA A 42 10.54 0.35 -6.36
C ALA A 42 10.23 0.00 -4.89
N ALA A 43 8.96 0.02 -4.53
CA ALA A 43 8.45 -0.52 -3.28
C ALA A 43 7.43 -1.63 -3.54
N PHE A 44 7.38 -2.57 -2.60
CA PHE A 44 6.62 -3.82 -2.67
C PHE A 44 5.87 -4.03 -1.35
N PHE A 45 4.75 -4.74 -1.40
CA PHE A 45 3.91 -5.04 -0.25
C PHE A 45 2.90 -6.15 -0.57
N THR A 46 2.31 -6.73 0.47
CA THR A 46 1.13 -7.59 0.41
C THR A 46 -0.08 -6.81 0.93
N LEU A 47 -1.15 -6.73 0.14
CA LEU A 47 -2.42 -6.13 0.56
C LEU A 47 -3.42 -7.25 0.88
N HIS A 48 -3.97 -7.22 2.09
CA HIS A 48 -5.15 -8.01 2.43
C HIS A 48 -6.38 -7.10 2.44
N HIS A 49 -7.36 -7.43 1.62
CA HIS A 49 -8.61 -6.72 1.49
C HIS A 49 -9.79 -7.63 1.90
N ASN A 50 -10.59 -7.17 2.86
CA ASN A 50 -11.83 -7.83 3.29
C ASN A 50 -13.03 -6.93 3.00
N GLY A 51 -13.64 -7.07 1.83
CA GLY A 51 -14.67 -6.14 1.38
C GLY A 51 -15.14 -6.31 -0.05
N HIS A 52 -15.87 -5.31 -0.52
CA HIS A 52 -16.27 -5.21 -1.92
C HIS A 52 -15.12 -4.65 -2.75
N THR A 53 -15.06 -5.04 -4.02
CA THR A 53 -14.08 -4.53 -4.98
C THR A 53 -13.95 -3.01 -4.90
N GLN A 54 -12.72 -2.55 -4.79
CA GLN A 54 -12.34 -1.14 -4.71
C GLN A 54 -11.06 -0.90 -5.50
N LYS A 55 -10.58 0.35 -5.57
CA LYS A 55 -9.37 0.69 -6.33
C LYS A 55 -8.32 1.36 -5.47
N ILE A 56 -7.06 1.02 -5.66
CA ILE A 56 -5.94 1.86 -5.24
C ILE A 56 -5.81 2.98 -6.29
N VAL A 57 -5.89 4.23 -5.86
CA VAL A 57 -5.85 5.42 -6.74
C VAL A 57 -4.67 6.34 -6.45
N GLY A 58 -3.85 5.99 -5.45
CA GLY A 58 -2.65 6.76 -5.12
C GLY A 58 -1.78 6.07 -4.09
N ALA A 59 -0.51 6.46 -4.07
CA ALA A 59 0.47 6.02 -3.09
C ALA A 59 1.42 7.18 -2.74
N GLU A 60 1.93 7.19 -1.51
CA GLU A 60 2.84 8.22 -1.00
C GLU A 60 3.91 7.60 -0.10
N ILE A 61 5.14 8.10 -0.20
CA ILE A 61 6.27 7.80 0.69
C ILE A 61 7.03 9.12 0.95
N PRO A 62 6.46 10.05 1.74
CA PRO A 62 6.86 11.46 1.74
C PRO A 62 8.33 11.73 2.11
N ASP A 63 8.91 10.91 2.98
CA ASP A 63 10.29 11.07 3.43
C ASP A 63 11.33 10.58 2.40
N VAL A 64 10.89 9.93 1.32
CA VAL A 64 11.76 9.38 0.26
C VAL A 64 11.60 10.15 -1.04
N THR A 65 10.36 10.46 -1.45
CA THR A 65 10.05 11.20 -2.67
C THR A 65 8.65 11.81 -2.63
N ASP A 66 8.44 12.88 -3.41
CA ASP A 66 7.13 13.48 -3.71
C ASP A 66 6.41 12.81 -4.89
N HIS A 67 7.06 11.88 -5.60
CA HIS A 67 6.52 11.27 -6.81
C HIS A 67 6.55 9.74 -6.73
N VAL A 68 5.38 9.16 -6.46
CA VAL A 68 5.14 7.70 -6.45
C VAL A 68 4.08 7.37 -7.48
N GLU A 69 4.34 6.34 -8.29
CA GLU A 69 3.44 5.86 -9.35
C GLU A 69 3.07 4.39 -9.14
N LEU A 70 1.86 4.00 -9.53
CA LEU A 70 1.48 2.58 -9.64
C LEU A 70 1.97 2.04 -10.98
N HIS A 71 2.67 0.91 -10.96
CA HIS A 71 3.19 0.27 -12.16
C HIS A 71 2.78 -1.20 -12.22
N THR A 72 2.53 -1.68 -13.43
CA THR A 72 2.32 -3.10 -13.75
C THR A 72 3.40 -3.59 -14.73
N MET A 73 3.41 -4.91 -14.96
CA MET A 73 4.27 -5.53 -15.95
C MET A 73 3.41 -6.10 -17.08
N LYS A 74 3.70 -5.69 -18.32
CA LYS A 74 2.95 -6.12 -19.49
C LYS A 74 3.88 -6.71 -20.55
N MET A 75 3.44 -7.82 -21.13
CA MET A 75 4.10 -8.39 -22.29
C MET A 75 3.75 -7.57 -23.53
N GLN A 76 4.75 -6.96 -24.16
CA GLN A 76 4.61 -6.27 -25.43
C GLN A 76 5.73 -6.69 -26.36
N ASP A 77 5.39 -7.17 -27.55
CA ASP A 77 6.35 -7.63 -28.56
C ASP A 77 7.35 -8.66 -28.02
N ASN A 78 6.84 -9.60 -27.20
CA ASN A 78 7.63 -10.63 -26.54
C ASN A 78 8.69 -10.11 -25.54
N VAL A 79 8.54 -8.85 -25.11
CA VAL A 79 9.36 -8.20 -24.07
C VAL A 79 8.46 -7.77 -22.91
N MET A 80 8.85 -8.13 -21.69
CA MET A 80 8.20 -7.64 -20.48
C MET A 80 8.59 -6.18 -20.24
N LYS A 81 7.60 -5.28 -20.14
CA LYS A 81 7.79 -3.85 -19.90
C LYS A 81 7.04 -3.41 -18.65
N MET A 82 7.66 -2.49 -17.91
CA MET A 82 6.99 -1.73 -16.86
C MET A 82 6.07 -0.70 -17.51
N GLU A 83 4.83 -0.63 -17.06
CA GLU A 83 3.82 0.32 -17.54
C GLU A 83 3.15 1.00 -16.34
N LYS A 84 3.14 2.33 -16.34
CA LYS A 84 2.38 3.13 -15.36
C LYS A 84 0.88 2.88 -15.55
N ILE A 85 0.17 2.74 -14.44
CA ILE A 85 -1.30 2.68 -14.39
C ILE A 85 -1.83 3.77 -13.46
N ASP A 86 -3.04 4.27 -13.75
CA ASP A 86 -3.67 5.31 -12.93
C ASP A 86 -4.33 4.74 -11.67
N ASP A 87 -4.82 3.51 -11.76
CA ASP A 87 -5.44 2.79 -10.65
C ASP A 87 -5.19 1.29 -10.73
N TYR A 88 -5.39 0.60 -9.60
CA TYR A 88 -5.35 -0.85 -9.52
C TYR A 88 -6.60 -1.38 -8.81
N THR A 89 -7.36 -2.24 -9.49
CA THR A 89 -8.54 -2.92 -8.92
C THR A 89 -8.11 -3.96 -7.90
N VAL A 90 -8.64 -3.83 -6.68
CA VAL A 90 -8.44 -4.75 -5.57
C VAL A 90 -9.73 -5.53 -5.34
N GLU A 91 -9.65 -6.86 -5.44
CA GLU A 91 -10.72 -7.77 -5.08
C GLU A 91 -10.57 -8.28 -3.65
N ASN A 92 -11.60 -8.92 -3.11
CA ASN A 92 -11.53 -9.54 -1.79
C ASN A 92 -10.46 -10.64 -1.74
N GLY A 93 -9.56 -10.57 -0.75
CA GLY A 93 -8.49 -11.52 -0.55
C GLY A 93 -7.12 -10.86 -0.48
N GLU A 94 -6.10 -11.60 -0.91
CA GLU A 94 -4.71 -11.16 -0.89
C GLU A 94 -4.27 -10.71 -2.29
N THR A 95 -3.59 -9.58 -2.36
CA THR A 95 -2.96 -9.05 -3.58
C THR A 95 -1.50 -8.74 -3.29
N LYS A 96 -0.57 -9.31 -4.07
CA LYS A 96 0.87 -9.05 -3.93
C LYS A 96 1.36 -8.02 -4.95
N PHE A 97 2.02 -6.98 -4.46
CA PHE A 97 2.85 -6.07 -5.23
C PHE A 97 4.31 -6.47 -5.02
N ALA A 98 4.91 -7.15 -5.99
CA ALA A 98 6.21 -7.79 -5.86
C ALA A 98 7.07 -7.59 -7.11
N LYS A 99 8.38 -7.80 -6.95
CA LYS A 99 9.34 -7.67 -8.04
C LYS A 99 8.98 -8.59 -9.21
N GLY A 100 8.91 -8.04 -10.41
CA GLY A 100 8.47 -8.75 -11.61
C GLY A 100 6.96 -8.74 -11.85
N GLY A 101 6.17 -8.16 -10.95
CA GLY A 101 4.74 -7.91 -11.09
C GLY A 101 4.37 -6.44 -10.81
N ASN A 102 3.19 -6.22 -10.22
CA ASN A 102 2.76 -4.88 -9.83
C ASN A 102 3.68 -4.32 -8.73
N HIS A 103 3.95 -3.02 -8.77
CA HIS A 103 4.83 -2.36 -7.80
C HIS A 103 4.53 -0.86 -7.72
N LEU A 104 5.04 -0.23 -6.65
CA LEU A 104 5.12 1.23 -6.58
C LEU A 104 6.45 1.67 -7.16
N MET A 105 6.44 2.54 -8.16
CA MET A 105 7.64 3.17 -8.70
C MET A 105 7.86 4.50 -7.99
N LEU A 106 9.00 4.64 -7.32
CA LEU A 106 9.43 5.87 -6.67
C LEU A 106 10.35 6.62 -7.64
N MET A 107 9.93 7.80 -8.07
CA MET A 107 10.65 8.63 -9.03
C MET A 107 11.33 9.80 -8.32
N GLY A 108 12.40 10.35 -8.89
CA GLY A 108 13.01 11.57 -8.36
C GLY A 108 13.62 11.44 -6.96
N VAL A 109 14.09 10.25 -6.57
CA VAL A 109 14.72 10.02 -5.26
C VAL A 109 16.07 10.73 -5.23
N THR A 110 16.12 11.92 -4.62
CA THR A 110 17.33 12.76 -4.55
C THR A 110 18.27 12.36 -3.42
N ASN A 111 17.70 11.86 -2.31
CA ASN A 111 18.44 11.35 -1.16
C ASN A 111 18.12 9.87 -1.01
N SER A 112 18.99 9.01 -1.54
CA SER A 112 18.79 7.57 -1.48
C SER A 112 18.69 7.10 -0.03
N PRO A 113 17.58 6.45 0.37
CA PRO A 113 17.44 5.97 1.73
C PRO A 113 18.41 4.80 1.97
N GLU A 114 18.99 4.75 3.16
CA GLU A 114 20.00 3.75 3.51
C GLU A 114 19.37 2.37 3.65
N VAL A 115 20.08 1.31 3.26
CA VAL A 115 19.64 -0.07 3.54
C VAL A 115 19.45 -0.25 5.04
N GLY A 116 18.32 -0.84 5.42
CA GLY A 116 17.91 -1.04 6.81
C GLY A 116 17.08 0.10 7.40
N SER A 117 17.09 1.30 6.80
CA SER A 117 16.20 2.40 7.17
C SER A 117 14.74 2.06 6.89
N LYS A 118 13.81 2.81 7.50
CA LYS A 118 12.38 2.54 7.43
C LYS A 118 11.59 3.78 7.06
N HIS A 119 10.61 3.61 6.18
CA HIS A 119 9.75 4.68 5.68
C HIS A 119 8.30 4.21 5.56
N THR A 120 7.33 5.09 5.79
CA THR A 120 5.92 4.72 5.72
C THR A 120 5.41 4.76 4.28
N ILE A 121 4.87 3.63 3.81
CA ILE A 121 4.03 3.58 2.62
C ILE A 121 2.61 3.92 3.02
N THR A 122 1.98 4.85 2.30
CA THR A 122 0.54 5.14 2.41
C THR A 122 -0.12 4.86 1.08
N LEU A 123 -1.14 4.01 1.06
CA LEU A 123 -2.03 3.82 -0.08
C LEU A 123 -3.33 4.58 0.14
N THR A 124 -3.85 5.19 -0.93
CA THR A 124 -5.16 5.83 -0.94
C THR A 124 -6.09 5.05 -1.87
N PHE A 125 -7.30 4.79 -1.39
CA PHE A 125 -8.33 4.08 -2.15
C PHE A 125 -9.39 5.05 -2.69
N ASP A 126 -10.18 4.58 -3.68
CA ASP A 126 -11.22 5.37 -4.35
C ASP A 126 -12.37 5.83 -3.44
N ASP A 127 -12.60 5.14 -2.31
CA ASP A 127 -13.52 5.58 -1.26
C ASP A 127 -12.93 6.64 -0.31
N GLY A 128 -11.67 7.04 -0.53
CA GLY A 128 -10.92 7.99 0.29
C GLY A 128 -10.29 7.39 1.55
N SER A 129 -10.49 6.09 1.81
CA SER A 129 -9.80 5.39 2.89
C SER A 129 -8.31 5.24 2.59
N LYS A 130 -7.53 4.97 3.65
CA LYS A 130 -6.09 4.82 3.56
C LYS A 130 -5.63 3.58 4.30
N ALA A 131 -4.62 2.91 3.76
CA ALA A 131 -3.87 1.86 4.46
C ALA A 131 -2.39 2.23 4.50
N GLN A 132 -1.72 1.87 5.58
CA GLN A 132 -0.33 2.24 5.83
C GLN A 132 0.47 1.05 6.36
N CYS A 133 1.75 1.04 6.03
CA CYS A 133 2.73 0.14 6.65
C CYS A 133 4.11 0.80 6.70
N GLU A 134 4.91 0.38 7.68
CA GLU A 134 6.33 0.69 7.74
C GLU A 134 7.08 -0.24 6.78
N ALA A 135 7.81 0.33 5.83
CA ALA A 135 8.60 -0.40 4.85
C ALA A 135 10.09 -0.25 5.13
N GLN A 136 10.79 -1.38 5.27
CA GLN A 136 12.25 -1.37 5.42
C GLN A 136 12.93 -1.34 4.05
N VAL A 137 13.98 -0.53 3.91
CA VAL A 137 14.83 -0.54 2.72
C VAL A 137 15.71 -1.79 2.72
N LYS A 138 15.64 -2.57 1.65
CA LYS A 138 16.41 -3.81 1.45
C LYS A 138 17.28 -3.72 0.21
N SER A 139 18.41 -4.41 0.24
CA SER A 139 19.26 -4.56 -0.94
C SER A 139 18.54 -5.32 -2.07
N VAL A 140 19.02 -5.16 -3.29
CA VAL A 140 18.51 -5.92 -4.45
C VAL A 140 18.59 -7.42 -4.21
N ASP A 141 19.68 -7.90 -3.61
CA ASP A 141 19.91 -9.31 -3.33
C ASP A 141 18.91 -9.87 -2.31
N GLU A 142 18.58 -9.10 -1.28
CA GLU A 142 17.55 -9.48 -0.31
C GLU A 142 16.16 -9.57 -0.95
N ILE A 143 15.81 -8.60 -1.82
CA ILE A 143 14.54 -8.61 -2.54
C ILE A 143 14.44 -9.82 -3.49
N LEU A 144 15.52 -10.15 -4.21
CA LEU A 144 15.53 -11.28 -5.14
C LEU A 144 15.36 -12.62 -4.41
N LYS A 145 16.03 -12.82 -3.27
CA LYS A 145 15.88 -14.04 -2.46
C LYS A 145 14.43 -14.25 -2.01
N THR A 146 13.77 -13.20 -1.52
CA THR A 146 12.36 -13.28 -1.12
C THR A 146 11.44 -13.54 -2.32
N ALA A 147 11.74 -12.98 -3.49
CA ALA A 147 10.96 -13.23 -4.71
C ALA A 147 11.09 -14.69 -5.17
N GLU A 148 12.31 -15.24 -5.16
CA GLU A 148 12.58 -16.62 -5.58
C GLU A 148 11.92 -17.65 -4.64
N GLU A 149 12.02 -17.47 -3.32
CA GLU A 149 11.38 -18.34 -2.33
C GLU A 149 9.85 -18.42 -2.52
N ASN A 150 9.21 -17.29 -2.85
CA ASN A 150 7.78 -17.23 -3.11
C ASN A 150 7.38 -17.89 -4.44
N THR A 151 8.22 -17.82 -5.48
CA THR A 151 7.94 -18.52 -6.75
C THR A 151 8.03 -20.04 -6.63
N ILE A 152 8.88 -20.56 -5.74
CA ILE A 152 9.02 -22.01 -5.51
C ILE A 152 7.82 -22.56 -4.73
N SER A 153 7.28 -21.82 -3.75
CA SER A 153 6.09 -22.27 -2.99
C SER A 153 4.85 -22.40 -3.87
N ASP A 154 4.66 -21.48 -4.81
CA ASP A 154 3.48 -21.46 -5.69
C ASP A 154 3.53 -22.60 -6.73
N SER A 155 4.72 -23.09 -7.08
CA SER A 155 4.92 -24.24 -7.98
C SER A 155 4.69 -25.62 -7.34
N ASN A 156 4.64 -25.71 -6.01
CA ASN A 156 4.46 -26.96 -5.26
C ASN A 156 3.03 -27.15 -4.72
N THR A 157 2.09 -26.26 -5.08
CA THR A 157 0.67 -26.35 -4.69
C THR A 157 -0.24 -26.60 -5.89
N GLN A 158 0.19 -27.45 -6.83
CA GLN A 158 -0.65 -27.97 -7.91
C GLN A 158 -0.74 -29.49 -7.86
#